data_AF-A0A6N6JWN7-F1
#
_entry.id   AF-A0A6N6JWN7-F1
#
_cell.length_a   1.000
_cell.length_b   1.000
_cell.length_c   1.000
_cell.angle_alpha   90.00
_cell.angle_beta   90.00
_cell.angle_gamma   90.00
#
_symmetry.space_group_name_H-M   'P 1'
#
loop_
_entity.id
_entity.type
_entity.pdbx_description
1 polymer ?
#
loop_
_entity_poly.entity_id
_entity_poly.type
_entity_poly.pdbx_seq_one_letter_code
_entity_poly.pdbx_strand_id
1 'polypeptide(L)'
;MTRWLLIFLLLAAPLCAREVSVVAMDVSHSRKLRIENAVDEAFAHVTARTGLQDEGRLELTLCGDAGRFGQIAAADGVSMSAENVLGYALPASRRIVLNLAAIDERRLSERGVLRHEVAHLVLESSLQSKRPLWFEEGVAQWVESVALDALIEAAAAQLPPEFASFEDLSLGLRDPRDAGAAYKQARNVVEFIVSRHGEDKLRDLLQRLRPPGVGFSAAFREACGEELSAFEQAALGELARKRQNALILFLGANWWWMLFSVAGLLALILWLKRRRRGQDTLERWEEQEKLYPSDPQWSYADDADSEDDDPAGRRR
;
A
#
# COMPACT_ATOMS: atom_id res chain seq x y z
N MET A 1 40.69 -55.01 -13.84
CA MET A 1 40.55 -53.65 -13.30
C MET A 1 39.55 -52.90 -14.17
N THR A 2 38.28 -52.93 -13.77
CA THR A 2 37.11 -52.45 -14.50
C THR A 2 36.90 -50.96 -14.23
N ARG A 3 37.06 -50.11 -15.24
CA ARG A 3 36.60 -48.71 -15.21
C ARG A 3 35.19 -48.65 -15.80
N TRP A 4 34.19 -48.55 -14.93
CA TRP A 4 32.83 -48.17 -15.33
C TRP A 4 32.76 -46.64 -15.37
N LEU A 5 32.58 -46.09 -16.57
CA LEU A 5 32.18 -44.71 -16.79
C LEU A 5 30.65 -44.65 -16.63
N LEU A 6 30.20 -44.10 -15.50
CA LEU A 6 28.81 -43.68 -15.31
C LEU A 6 28.62 -42.34 -16.01
N ILE A 7 28.07 -42.36 -17.22
CA ILE A 7 27.52 -41.17 -17.88
C ILE A 7 26.14 -40.94 -17.26
N PHE A 8 26.05 -39.97 -16.34
CA PHE A 8 24.78 -39.41 -15.90
C PHE A 8 24.19 -38.58 -17.05
N LEU A 9 23.33 -39.21 -17.84
CA LEU A 9 22.42 -38.52 -18.76
C LEU A 9 21.35 -37.84 -17.91
N LEU A 10 21.60 -36.59 -17.52
CA LEU A 10 20.56 -35.66 -17.09
C LEU A 10 19.62 -35.44 -18.27
N LEU A 11 18.57 -36.25 -18.36
CA LEU A 11 17.39 -35.92 -19.14
C LEU A 11 16.76 -34.68 -18.45
N ALA A 12 17.20 -33.49 -18.87
CA ALA A 12 16.35 -32.32 -18.79
C ALA A 12 15.15 -32.64 -19.68
N ALA A 13 14.04 -33.05 -19.06
CA ALA A 13 12.76 -33.10 -19.74
C ALA A 13 12.56 -31.73 -20.42
N PRO A 14 12.17 -31.67 -21.70
CA PRO A 14 11.73 -30.41 -22.25
C PRO A 14 10.53 -29.99 -21.41
N LEU A 15 10.65 -28.87 -20.68
CA LEU A 15 9.48 -28.14 -20.24
C LEU A 15 8.65 -27.96 -21.51
N CYS A 16 7.53 -28.68 -21.64
CA CYS A 16 6.55 -28.37 -22.67
C CYS A 16 6.16 -26.92 -22.41
N ALA A 17 6.71 -26.00 -23.20
CA ALA A 17 6.35 -24.60 -23.13
C ALA A 17 4.85 -24.51 -23.35
N ARG A 18 4.16 -23.81 -22.45
CA ARG A 18 2.73 -23.67 -22.58
C ARG A 18 2.38 -22.94 -23.86
N GLU A 19 1.25 -23.31 -24.46
CA GLU A 19 0.68 -22.51 -25.53
C GLU A 19 0.18 -21.16 -24.96
N VAL A 20 0.96 -20.11 -25.20
CA VAL A 20 0.65 -18.73 -24.78
C VAL A 20 0.43 -17.89 -26.03
N SER A 21 -0.77 -17.29 -26.14
CA SER A 21 -1.08 -16.29 -27.16
C SER A 21 -1.02 -14.91 -26.52
N VAL A 22 -0.09 -14.07 -26.97
CA VAL A 22 0.11 -12.72 -26.42
C VAL A 22 -0.35 -11.64 -27.39
N VAL A 23 -1.37 -10.89 -26.98
CA VAL A 23 -1.85 -9.67 -27.64
C VAL A 23 -1.33 -8.46 -26.87
N ALA A 24 -0.58 -7.58 -27.53
CA ALA A 24 0.01 -6.40 -26.91
C ALA A 24 -0.47 -5.13 -27.61
N MET A 25 -0.97 -4.17 -26.83
CA MET A 25 -1.55 -2.92 -27.30
C MET A 25 -0.83 -1.75 -26.63
N ASP A 26 -0.19 -0.90 -27.41
CA ASP A 26 0.55 0.26 -26.89
C ASP A 26 1.74 -0.15 -25.98
N VAL A 27 2.34 -1.32 -26.27
CA VAL A 27 3.47 -1.92 -25.54
C VAL A 27 4.65 -2.14 -26.48
N SER A 28 5.87 -1.78 -26.05
CA SER A 28 7.08 -2.05 -26.84
C SER A 28 7.35 -3.56 -26.99
N HIS A 29 7.95 -3.95 -28.12
CA HIS A 29 8.27 -5.35 -28.40
C HIS A 29 9.15 -6.00 -27.32
N SER A 30 10.15 -5.25 -26.82
CA SER A 30 11.03 -5.75 -25.75
C SER A 30 10.27 -6.02 -24.44
N ARG A 31 9.30 -5.18 -24.09
CA ARG A 31 8.48 -5.32 -22.87
C ARG A 31 7.52 -6.48 -22.99
N LYS A 32 6.86 -6.63 -24.15
CA LYS A 32 6.04 -7.81 -24.47
C LYS A 32 6.83 -9.10 -24.24
N LEU A 33 8.01 -9.22 -24.86
CA LEU A 33 8.81 -10.44 -24.79
C LEU A 33 9.28 -10.75 -23.36
N ARG A 34 9.63 -9.73 -22.56
CA ARG A 34 9.98 -9.93 -21.15
C ARG A 34 8.84 -10.52 -20.32
N ILE A 35 7.62 -10.02 -20.51
CA ILE A 35 6.44 -10.50 -19.77
C ILE A 35 6.06 -11.90 -20.26
N GLU A 36 6.06 -12.13 -21.58
CA GLU A 36 5.81 -13.43 -22.19
C GLU A 36 6.76 -14.52 -21.66
N ASN A 37 8.05 -14.23 -21.61
CA ASN A 37 9.07 -15.14 -21.05
C ASN A 37 8.92 -15.38 -19.54
N ALA A 38 8.17 -14.54 -18.83
CA ALA A 38 7.92 -14.70 -17.40
C ALA A 38 6.69 -15.57 -17.09
N VAL A 39 5.89 -15.94 -18.10
CA VAL A 39 4.65 -16.71 -17.89
C VAL A 39 4.92 -18.09 -17.30
N ASP A 40 5.79 -18.88 -17.93
CA ASP A 40 6.09 -20.24 -17.43
C ASP A 40 6.67 -20.20 -16.01
N GLU A 41 7.51 -19.21 -15.72
CA GLU A 41 8.05 -18.99 -14.38
C GLU A 41 6.95 -18.61 -13.38
N ALA A 42 5.99 -17.76 -13.76
CA ALA A 42 4.88 -17.37 -12.89
C ALA A 42 4.03 -18.58 -12.50
N PHE A 43 3.74 -19.47 -13.47
CA PHE A 43 3.01 -20.70 -13.17
C PHE A 43 3.84 -21.71 -12.37
N ALA A 44 5.11 -21.89 -12.71
CA ALA A 44 6.00 -22.74 -11.92
C ALA A 44 6.07 -22.25 -10.47
N HIS A 45 6.11 -20.94 -10.24
CA HIS A 45 6.09 -20.33 -8.90
C HIS A 45 4.76 -20.59 -8.17
N VAL A 46 3.63 -20.39 -8.85
CA VAL A 46 2.29 -20.62 -8.27
C VAL A 46 2.11 -22.10 -7.94
N THR A 47 2.47 -23.02 -8.83
CA THR A 47 2.47 -24.47 -8.58
C THR A 47 3.42 -24.83 -7.45
N ALA A 48 4.62 -24.24 -7.43
CA ALA A 48 5.59 -24.50 -6.39
C ALA A 48 5.06 -24.09 -5.02
N ARG A 49 4.19 -23.09 -4.89
CA ARG A 49 3.61 -22.61 -3.61
C ARG A 49 2.31 -23.31 -3.23
N THR A 50 1.42 -23.52 -4.20
CA THR A 50 0.07 -24.04 -3.96
C THR A 50 -0.01 -25.57 -4.07
N GLY A 51 0.93 -26.20 -4.78
CA GLY A 51 0.84 -27.60 -5.18
C GLY A 51 -0.22 -27.88 -6.26
N LEU A 52 -0.86 -26.84 -6.80
CA LEU A 52 -1.86 -26.96 -7.86
C LEU A 52 -1.18 -26.82 -9.23
N GLN A 53 -1.61 -27.64 -10.19
CA GLN A 53 -1.07 -27.65 -11.55
C GLN A 53 -2.13 -27.18 -12.53
N ASP A 54 -1.69 -26.38 -13.50
CA ASP A 54 -2.52 -25.91 -14.61
C ASP A 54 -1.67 -25.91 -15.89
N GLU A 55 -2.11 -26.70 -16.87
CA GLU A 55 -1.39 -26.93 -18.14
C GLU A 55 -2.13 -26.38 -19.36
N GLY A 56 -3.27 -25.73 -19.18
CA GLY A 56 -4.08 -25.28 -20.31
C GLY A 56 -3.46 -24.07 -21.03
N ARG A 57 -3.93 -23.78 -22.24
CA ARG A 57 -3.53 -22.58 -23.00
C ARG A 57 -3.76 -21.28 -22.23
N LEU A 58 -2.97 -20.24 -22.50
CA LEU A 58 -3.18 -18.92 -21.91
C LEU A 58 -3.32 -17.85 -23.00
N GLU A 59 -4.36 -17.03 -22.89
CA GLU A 59 -4.48 -15.79 -23.66
C GLU A 59 -4.04 -14.62 -22.78
N LEU A 60 -2.92 -13.97 -23.12
CA LEU A 60 -2.37 -12.85 -22.37
C LEU A 60 -2.57 -11.55 -23.16
N THR A 61 -3.34 -10.62 -22.59
CA THR A 61 -3.52 -9.27 -23.15
C THR A 61 -2.72 -8.27 -22.33
N LEU A 62 -1.83 -7.50 -22.99
CA LEU A 62 -1.03 -6.47 -22.37
C LEU A 62 -1.48 -5.09 -22.86
N CYS A 63 -1.95 -4.24 -21.95
CA CYS A 63 -2.45 -2.90 -22.27
C CYS A 63 -1.52 -1.84 -21.71
N GLY A 64 -0.90 -1.05 -22.59
CA GLY A 64 -0.06 0.10 -22.22
C GLY A 64 -0.84 1.39 -21.91
N ASP A 65 -2.15 1.41 -22.16
CA ASP A 65 -3.04 2.55 -21.95
C ASP A 65 -4.20 2.17 -21.01
N ALA A 66 -4.43 2.98 -19.97
CA ALA A 66 -5.45 2.73 -18.95
C ALA A 66 -6.88 2.85 -19.50
N GLY A 67 -7.13 3.80 -20.40
CA GLY A 67 -8.46 3.98 -21.01
C GLY A 67 -8.84 2.80 -21.90
N ARG A 68 -7.89 2.30 -22.69
CA ARG A 68 -8.06 1.08 -23.50
C ARG A 68 -8.25 -0.16 -22.63
N PHE A 69 -7.52 -0.26 -21.51
CA PHE A 69 -7.75 -1.32 -20.52
C PHE A 69 -9.19 -1.28 -19.99
N GLY A 70 -9.69 -0.09 -19.62
CA GLY A 70 -11.07 0.09 -19.17
C GLY A 70 -12.11 -0.35 -20.21
N GLN A 71 -11.88 -0.07 -21.50
CA GLN A 71 -12.76 -0.52 -22.59
C GLN A 71 -12.79 -2.04 -22.73
N ILE A 72 -11.63 -2.70 -22.64
CA ILE A 72 -11.53 -4.17 -22.71
C ILE A 72 -12.21 -4.80 -21.49
N ALA A 73 -11.96 -4.27 -20.30
CA ALA A 73 -12.60 -4.72 -19.07
C ALA A 73 -14.14 -4.62 -19.15
N ALA A 74 -14.66 -3.49 -19.65
CA ALA A 74 -16.09 -3.32 -19.85
C ALA A 74 -16.67 -4.31 -20.88
N ALA A 75 -15.96 -4.58 -21.97
CA ALA A 75 -16.36 -5.57 -22.97
C ALA A 75 -16.37 -7.01 -22.42
N ASP A 76 -15.44 -7.31 -21.51
CA ASP A 76 -15.35 -8.58 -20.79
C ASP A 76 -16.35 -8.70 -19.63
N GLY A 77 -17.17 -7.65 -19.36
CA GLY A 77 -18.17 -7.64 -18.30
C GLY A 77 -17.62 -7.37 -16.90
N VAL A 78 -16.39 -6.86 -16.78
CA VAL A 78 -15.77 -6.45 -15.52
C VAL A 78 -16.28 -5.05 -15.14
N SER A 79 -16.72 -4.89 -13.89
CA SER A 79 -17.38 -3.67 -13.39
C SER A 79 -16.51 -2.40 -13.41
N MET A 80 -17.18 -1.24 -13.37
CA MET A 80 -16.64 0.12 -13.45
C MET A 80 -15.80 0.49 -12.22
N SER A 81 -14.53 0.08 -12.24
CA SER A 81 -13.36 0.70 -11.59
C SER A 81 -12.04 0.15 -12.18
N ALA A 82 -12.14 -0.55 -13.31
CA ALA A 82 -11.08 -1.35 -13.92
C ALA A 82 -9.82 -0.54 -14.25
N GLU A 83 -9.93 0.74 -14.59
CA GLU A 83 -8.77 1.59 -14.90
C GLU A 83 -7.75 1.65 -13.76
N ASN A 84 -8.19 1.45 -12.52
CA ASN A 84 -7.36 1.44 -11.32
C ASN A 84 -6.96 0.03 -10.86
N VAL A 85 -7.30 -1.02 -11.61
CA VAL A 85 -6.91 -2.40 -11.31
C VAL A 85 -5.66 -2.72 -12.12
N LEU A 86 -4.74 -3.49 -11.52
CA LEU A 86 -3.46 -3.84 -12.13
C LEU A 86 -3.59 -4.90 -13.24
N GLY A 87 -4.63 -5.73 -13.13
CA GLY A 87 -4.96 -6.78 -14.06
C GLY A 87 -6.23 -7.51 -13.63
N TYR A 88 -6.70 -8.43 -14.46
CA TYR A 88 -7.71 -9.41 -14.06
C TYR A 88 -7.53 -10.71 -14.84
N ALA A 89 -7.95 -11.81 -14.22
CA ALA A 89 -8.05 -13.12 -14.82
C ALA A 89 -9.51 -13.48 -15.14
N LEU A 90 -9.74 -14.07 -16.30
CA LEU A 90 -10.98 -14.73 -16.70
C LEU A 90 -10.70 -16.24 -16.84
N PRO A 91 -10.89 -17.03 -15.79
CA PRO A 91 -10.54 -18.45 -15.79
C PRO A 91 -11.30 -19.25 -16.86
N ALA A 92 -12.58 -18.94 -17.08
CA ALA A 92 -13.43 -19.65 -18.04
C ALA A 92 -12.92 -19.54 -19.49
N SER A 93 -12.36 -18.40 -19.89
CA SER A 93 -11.75 -18.19 -21.20
C SER A 93 -10.23 -18.38 -21.18
N ARG A 94 -9.65 -18.67 -20.02
CA ARG A 94 -8.20 -18.79 -19.78
C ARG A 94 -7.42 -17.56 -20.25
N ARG A 95 -7.96 -16.39 -19.93
CA ARG A 95 -7.43 -15.10 -20.34
C ARG A 95 -6.95 -14.29 -19.14
N ILE A 96 -5.81 -13.65 -19.26
CA ILE A 96 -5.30 -12.64 -18.31
C ILE A 96 -5.13 -11.33 -19.07
N VAL A 97 -5.57 -10.23 -18.47
CA VAL A 97 -5.39 -8.88 -19.01
C VAL A 97 -4.61 -8.05 -18.00
N LEU A 98 -3.48 -7.48 -18.41
CA LEU A 98 -2.62 -6.65 -17.56
C LEU A 98 -2.71 -5.16 -17.95
N ASN A 99 -2.89 -4.31 -16.95
CA ASN A 99 -2.88 -2.85 -17.07
C ASN A 99 -1.46 -2.32 -16.79
N LEU A 100 -0.63 -2.28 -17.83
CA LEU A 100 0.77 -1.85 -17.69
C LEU A 100 0.88 -0.36 -17.31
N ALA A 101 -0.09 0.47 -17.68
CA ALA A 101 -0.14 1.87 -17.28
C ALA A 101 -0.30 2.02 -15.76
N ALA A 102 -1.27 1.31 -15.15
CA ALA A 102 -1.48 1.34 -13.71
C ALA A 102 -0.31 0.69 -12.93
N ILE A 103 0.31 -0.35 -13.49
CA ILE A 103 1.51 -0.97 -12.91
C ILE A 103 2.67 0.02 -12.87
N ASP A 104 2.90 0.77 -13.95
CA ASP A 104 3.96 1.78 -14.03
C ASP A 104 3.70 2.96 -13.09
N GLU A 105 2.47 3.48 -13.07
CA GLU A 105 2.07 4.58 -12.19
C GLU A 105 2.34 4.26 -10.72
N ARG A 106 2.04 3.02 -10.31
CA ARG A 106 2.23 2.52 -8.94
C ARG A 106 3.62 1.93 -8.69
N ARG A 107 4.50 1.93 -9.70
CA ARG A 107 5.88 1.41 -9.63
C ARG A 107 5.95 -0.05 -9.17
N LEU A 108 5.02 -0.87 -9.64
CA LEU A 108 4.89 -2.27 -9.22
C LEU A 108 5.65 -3.21 -10.17
N SER A 109 5.92 -4.42 -9.68
CA SER A 109 6.54 -5.46 -10.50
C SER A 109 5.51 -6.12 -11.41
N GLU A 110 5.70 -6.03 -12.73
CA GLU A 110 4.92 -6.79 -13.71
C GLU A 110 4.88 -8.29 -13.41
N ARG A 111 6.01 -8.84 -12.94
CA ARG A 111 6.13 -10.26 -12.56
C ARG A 111 5.33 -10.58 -11.31
N GLY A 112 5.25 -9.64 -10.36
CA GLY A 112 4.42 -9.78 -9.16
C GLY A 112 2.95 -9.85 -9.53
N VAL A 113 2.47 -8.88 -10.31
CA VAL A 113 1.09 -8.83 -10.79
C VAL A 113 0.76 -10.05 -11.65
N LEU A 114 1.65 -10.46 -12.55
CA LEU A 114 1.43 -11.67 -13.34
C LEU A 114 1.28 -12.92 -12.44
N ARG A 115 2.11 -13.08 -11.41
CA ARG A 115 1.96 -14.21 -10.46
C ARG A 115 0.63 -14.15 -9.71
N HIS A 116 0.16 -12.97 -9.35
CA HIS A 116 -1.15 -12.76 -8.71
C HIS A 116 -2.29 -13.20 -9.63
N GLU A 117 -2.34 -12.71 -10.87
CA GLU A 117 -3.38 -13.09 -11.84
C GLU A 117 -3.32 -14.58 -12.20
N VAL A 118 -2.12 -15.15 -12.29
CA VAL A 118 -1.94 -16.59 -12.49
C VAL A 118 -2.46 -17.38 -11.31
N ALA A 119 -2.28 -16.91 -10.07
CA ALA A 119 -2.83 -17.58 -8.90
C ALA A 119 -4.36 -17.66 -8.98
N HIS A 120 -5.05 -16.59 -9.38
CA HIS A 120 -6.49 -16.63 -9.61
C HIS A 120 -6.89 -17.68 -10.65
N LEU A 121 -6.20 -17.71 -11.79
CA LEU A 121 -6.48 -18.68 -12.85
C LEU A 121 -6.29 -20.13 -12.35
N VAL A 122 -5.19 -20.42 -11.66
CA VAL A 122 -4.89 -21.75 -11.12
C VAL A 122 -5.88 -22.17 -10.03
N LEU A 123 -6.24 -21.26 -9.12
CA LEU A 123 -7.20 -21.54 -8.06
C LEU A 123 -8.58 -21.86 -8.65
N GLU A 124 -9.05 -21.02 -9.58
CA GLU A 124 -10.36 -21.21 -10.22
C GLU A 124 -10.42 -22.46 -11.12
N SER A 125 -9.34 -22.79 -11.83
CA SER A 125 -9.30 -23.99 -12.68
C SER A 125 -9.22 -25.29 -11.86
N SER A 126 -8.65 -25.22 -10.65
CA SER A 126 -8.35 -26.39 -9.83
C SER A 126 -9.39 -26.66 -8.73
N LEU A 127 -10.06 -25.64 -8.22
CA LEU A 127 -10.89 -25.71 -7.02
C LEU A 127 -12.37 -25.58 -7.36
N GLN A 128 -13.15 -26.65 -7.17
CA GLN A 128 -14.58 -26.64 -7.45
C GLN A 128 -15.43 -26.33 -6.21
N SER A 129 -14.88 -26.48 -5.00
CA SER A 129 -15.59 -26.10 -3.77
C SER A 129 -15.59 -24.60 -3.56
N LYS A 130 -16.72 -24.10 -3.03
CA LYS A 130 -16.87 -22.70 -2.65
C LYS A 130 -15.93 -22.38 -1.50
N ARG A 131 -15.35 -21.18 -1.56
CA ARG A 131 -14.39 -20.66 -0.59
C ARG A 131 -14.63 -19.16 -0.41
N PRO A 132 -14.28 -18.59 0.75
CA PRO A 132 -14.52 -17.18 1.02
C PRO A 132 -13.53 -16.31 0.25
N LEU A 133 -13.97 -15.11 -0.13
CA LEU A 133 -13.17 -14.18 -0.94
C LEU A 133 -11.84 -13.81 -0.26
N TRP A 134 -11.85 -13.60 1.07
CA TRP A 134 -10.61 -13.34 1.81
C TRP A 134 -9.55 -14.41 1.61
N PHE A 135 -9.94 -15.67 1.43
CA PHE A 135 -9.00 -16.77 1.28
C PHE A 135 -8.43 -16.80 -0.14
N GLU A 136 -9.26 -16.58 -1.15
CA GLU A 136 -8.81 -16.50 -2.55
C GLU A 136 -7.80 -15.39 -2.76
N GLU A 137 -8.17 -14.18 -2.34
CA GLU A 137 -7.32 -13.00 -2.44
C GLU A 137 -6.09 -13.12 -1.55
N GLY A 138 -6.26 -13.66 -0.33
CA GLY A 138 -5.15 -13.89 0.58
C GLY A 138 -4.11 -14.87 0.01
N VAL A 139 -4.54 -15.94 -0.65
CA VAL A 139 -3.64 -16.90 -1.30
C VAL A 139 -2.98 -16.27 -2.52
N ALA A 140 -3.70 -15.54 -3.37
CA ALA A 140 -3.14 -14.84 -4.52
C ALA A 140 -2.06 -13.83 -4.08
N GLN A 141 -2.33 -13.04 -3.04
CA GLN A 141 -1.40 -12.10 -2.43
C GLN A 141 -0.20 -12.78 -1.74
N TRP A 142 -0.40 -13.95 -1.11
CA TRP A 142 0.67 -14.70 -0.46
C TRP A 142 1.61 -15.41 -1.47
N VAL A 143 1.08 -15.79 -2.64
CA VAL A 143 1.88 -16.32 -3.75
C VAL A 143 2.68 -15.20 -4.41
N GLU A 144 2.13 -13.99 -4.47
CA GLU A 144 2.87 -12.79 -4.86
C GLU A 144 3.99 -12.50 -3.85
N SER A 145 5.20 -12.98 -4.14
CA SER A 145 6.28 -13.04 -3.16
C SER A 145 6.82 -11.69 -2.66
N VAL A 146 6.51 -10.55 -3.27
CA VAL A 146 7.26 -9.30 -3.00
C VAL A 146 6.48 -7.97 -3.09
N ALA A 147 5.40 -7.78 -3.85
CA ALA A 147 5.18 -6.44 -4.42
C ALA A 147 3.90 -5.66 -4.06
N LEU A 148 3.06 -6.07 -3.10
CA LEU A 148 1.92 -5.22 -2.70
C LEU A 148 2.15 -4.35 -1.45
N ASP A 149 3.26 -4.51 -0.72
CA ASP A 149 3.54 -3.67 0.46
C ASP A 149 3.67 -2.18 0.09
N ALA A 150 4.21 -1.88 -1.10
CA ALA A 150 4.34 -0.52 -1.63
C ALA A 150 2.98 0.12 -2.00
N LEU A 151 1.98 -0.69 -2.32
CA LEU A 151 0.63 -0.24 -2.69
C LEU A 151 -0.16 0.22 -1.45
N ILE A 152 0.11 -0.39 -0.29
CA ILE A 152 -0.61 -0.11 0.96
C ILE A 152 -0.01 1.09 1.71
N GLU A 153 1.31 1.27 1.64
CA GLU A 153 1.96 2.44 2.25
C GLU A 153 1.67 3.75 1.49
N ALA A 154 1.47 3.69 0.18
CA ALA A 154 1.20 4.88 -0.64
C ALA A 154 -0.25 5.39 -0.53
N ALA A 155 -1.23 4.53 -0.19
CA ALA A 155 -2.65 4.88 -0.17
C ALA A 155 -3.17 5.37 1.19
N ALA A 156 -2.45 5.16 2.29
CA ALA A 156 -2.96 5.38 3.63
C ALA A 156 -2.57 6.75 4.21
N ALA A 157 -3.33 7.80 3.86
CA ALA A 157 -3.37 9.06 4.62
C ALA A 157 -4.13 8.91 5.98
N GLN A 158 -4.70 7.73 6.23
CA GLN A 158 -5.49 7.38 7.41
C GLN A 158 -5.00 6.05 7.99
N LEU A 159 -5.26 5.82 9.28
CA LEU A 159 -5.09 4.50 9.88
C LEU A 159 -5.92 3.48 9.07
N PRO A 160 -5.32 2.41 8.53
CA PRO A 160 -6.05 1.45 7.73
C PRO A 160 -7.19 0.81 8.54
N PRO A 161 -8.38 0.60 7.92
CA PRO A 161 -9.51 -0.03 8.60
C PRO A 161 -9.13 -1.43 9.10
N GLU A 162 -9.73 -1.83 10.22
CA GLU A 162 -9.55 -3.14 10.83
C GLU A 162 -10.83 -3.95 10.64
N PHE A 163 -10.72 -5.11 10.00
CA PHE A 163 -11.87 -5.99 9.80
C PHE A 163 -11.99 -6.91 11.01
N ALA A 164 -13.13 -6.85 11.67
CA ALA A 164 -13.41 -7.55 12.93
C ALA A 164 -13.78 -9.03 12.74
N SER A 165 -14.03 -9.45 11.51
CA SER A 165 -14.31 -10.83 11.13
C SER A 165 -13.79 -11.13 9.71
N PHE A 166 -13.70 -12.40 9.35
CA PHE A 166 -13.40 -12.88 8.00
C PHE A 166 -14.53 -12.55 7.00
N GLU A 167 -15.76 -12.43 7.48
CA GLU A 167 -16.89 -11.95 6.67
C GLU A 167 -16.73 -10.47 6.35
N ASP A 168 -16.46 -9.63 7.36
CA ASP A 168 -16.19 -8.20 7.16
C ASP A 168 -14.99 -7.98 6.25
N LEU A 169 -13.95 -8.82 6.39
CA LEU A 169 -12.78 -8.80 5.51
C LEU A 169 -13.16 -9.09 4.05
N SER A 170 -14.06 -10.04 3.82
CA SER A 170 -14.57 -10.35 2.48
C SER A 170 -15.45 -9.23 1.92
N LEU A 171 -16.16 -8.49 2.78
CA LEU A 171 -16.92 -7.30 2.38
C LEU A 171 -15.98 -6.14 2.05
N GLY A 172 -14.92 -5.92 2.84
CA GLY A 172 -13.90 -4.90 2.60
C GLY A 172 -13.17 -5.06 1.28
N LEU A 173 -12.94 -6.29 0.83
CA LEU A 173 -12.37 -6.58 -0.49
C LEU A 173 -13.28 -6.14 -1.65
N ARG A 174 -14.57 -5.91 -1.41
CA ARG A 174 -15.53 -5.44 -2.41
C ARG A 174 -15.70 -3.92 -2.41
N ASP A 175 -15.25 -3.22 -1.36
CA ASP A 175 -15.29 -1.75 -1.30
C ASP A 175 -13.95 -1.20 -1.81
N PRO A 176 -13.92 -0.46 -2.94
CA PRO A 176 -12.68 0.13 -3.47
C PRO A 176 -11.91 1.00 -2.48
N ARG A 177 -12.57 1.59 -1.49
CA ARG A 177 -11.93 2.43 -0.46
C ARG A 177 -11.14 1.61 0.54
N ASP A 178 -11.63 0.41 0.86
CA ASP A 178 -11.09 -0.45 1.90
C ASP A 178 -10.26 -1.61 1.35
N ALA A 179 -10.39 -1.89 0.04
CA ALA A 179 -9.78 -3.02 -0.65
C ALA A 179 -8.28 -3.15 -0.38
N GLY A 180 -7.52 -2.05 -0.41
CA GLY A 180 -6.07 -2.08 -0.15
C GLY A 180 -5.73 -2.65 1.23
N ALA A 181 -6.41 -2.17 2.28
CA ALA A 181 -6.23 -2.69 3.64
C ALA A 181 -6.75 -4.13 3.77
N ALA A 182 -7.86 -4.45 3.08
CA ALA A 182 -8.44 -5.78 3.07
C ALA A 182 -7.51 -6.81 2.40
N TYR A 183 -6.87 -6.48 1.28
CA TYR A 183 -5.85 -7.31 0.64
C TYR A 183 -4.68 -7.59 1.58
N LYS A 184 -4.18 -6.56 2.29
CA LYS A 184 -3.10 -6.73 3.28
C LYS A 184 -3.53 -7.70 4.38
N GLN A 185 -4.71 -7.49 4.95
CA GLN A 185 -5.18 -8.32 6.05
C GLN A 185 -5.45 -9.77 5.60
N ALA A 186 -6.05 -9.97 4.42
CA ALA A 186 -6.24 -11.28 3.81
C ALA A 186 -4.92 -12.04 3.61
N ARG A 187 -3.89 -11.37 3.08
CA ARG A 187 -2.54 -11.92 2.97
C ARG A 187 -1.98 -12.31 4.34
N ASN A 188 -2.06 -11.41 5.32
CA ASN A 188 -1.55 -11.68 6.66
C ASN A 188 -2.27 -12.86 7.34
N VAL A 189 -3.55 -13.06 7.06
CA VAL A 189 -4.31 -14.23 7.55
C VAL A 189 -3.77 -15.51 6.91
N VAL A 190 -3.51 -15.53 5.60
CA VAL A 190 -2.90 -16.70 4.92
C VAL A 190 -1.47 -16.94 5.39
N GLU A 191 -0.67 -15.90 5.58
CA GLU A 191 0.65 -16.00 6.22
C GLU A 191 0.54 -16.57 7.63
N PHE A 192 -0.51 -16.21 8.37
CA PHE A 192 -0.77 -16.78 9.69
C PHE A 192 -1.10 -18.28 9.61
N ILE A 193 -1.90 -18.73 8.63
CA ILE A 193 -2.13 -20.17 8.36
C ILE A 193 -0.78 -20.88 8.18
N VAL A 194 0.07 -20.35 7.31
CA VAL A 194 1.38 -20.95 6.98
C VAL A 194 2.30 -20.95 8.19
N SER A 195 2.34 -19.86 8.98
CA SER A 195 3.18 -19.78 10.18
C SER A 195 2.71 -20.71 11.30
N ARG A 196 1.40 -20.93 11.41
CA ARG A 196 0.77 -21.71 12.49
C ARG A 196 0.74 -23.21 12.19
N HIS A 197 0.46 -23.58 10.94
CA HIS A 197 0.23 -24.97 10.54
C HIS A 197 1.26 -25.50 9.54
N GLY A 198 2.07 -24.63 8.93
CA GLY A 198 3.02 -24.98 7.87
C GLY A 198 2.42 -24.86 6.47
N GLU A 199 3.29 -24.69 5.48
CA GLU A 199 2.89 -24.55 4.07
C GLU A 199 2.19 -25.81 3.54
N ASP A 200 2.61 -26.99 3.99
CA ASP A 200 1.99 -28.28 3.60
C ASP A 200 0.52 -28.36 3.98
N LYS A 201 0.12 -27.73 5.09
CA LYS A 201 -1.28 -27.71 5.53
C LYS A 201 -2.13 -26.76 4.71
N LEU A 202 -1.57 -25.65 4.24
CA LEU A 202 -2.24 -24.81 3.25
C LEU A 202 -2.45 -25.57 1.94
N ARG A 203 -1.47 -26.36 1.49
CA ARG A 203 -1.61 -27.22 0.30
C ARG A 203 -2.66 -28.32 0.50
N ASP A 204 -2.70 -28.96 1.66
CA ASP A 204 -3.73 -29.95 1.97
C ASP A 204 -5.13 -29.33 1.94
N LEU A 205 -5.29 -28.12 2.49
CA LEU A 205 -6.54 -27.37 2.38
C LEU A 205 -6.93 -27.13 0.92
N LEU A 206 -6.00 -26.66 0.08
CA LEU A 206 -6.26 -26.48 -1.36
C LEU A 206 -6.63 -27.79 -2.05
N GLN A 207 -5.94 -28.90 -1.76
CA GLN A 207 -6.28 -30.22 -2.31
C GLN A 207 -7.70 -30.67 -1.92
N ARG A 208 -8.12 -30.43 -0.68
CA ARG A 208 -9.47 -30.77 -0.20
C ARG A 208 -10.57 -29.94 -0.85
N LEU A 209 -10.26 -28.75 -1.34
CA LEU A 209 -11.19 -27.87 -2.04
C LEU A 209 -11.33 -28.17 -3.54
N ARG A 210 -10.54 -29.11 -4.08
CA ARG A 210 -10.62 -29.55 -5.49
C ARG A 210 -11.98 -30.15 -5.86
N PRO A 211 -12.49 -31.18 -5.17
CA PRO A 211 -13.82 -31.72 -5.49
C PRO A 211 -14.92 -30.71 -5.14
N PRO A 212 -16.10 -30.78 -5.79
CA PRO A 212 -17.24 -29.94 -5.45
C PRO A 212 -17.94 -30.45 -4.18
N GLY A 213 -18.69 -29.55 -3.51
CA GLY A 213 -19.57 -29.92 -2.39
C GLY A 213 -18.89 -30.03 -1.02
N VAL A 214 -17.57 -29.79 -0.93
CA VAL A 214 -16.87 -29.72 0.36
C VAL A 214 -17.06 -28.32 0.95
N GLY A 215 -17.55 -28.24 2.19
CA GLY A 215 -17.66 -26.97 2.90
C GLY A 215 -16.29 -26.45 3.34
N PHE A 216 -16.01 -25.17 3.11
CA PHE A 216 -14.70 -24.57 3.42
C PHE A 216 -14.26 -24.79 4.88
N SER A 217 -15.15 -24.57 5.87
CA SER A 217 -14.83 -24.79 7.28
C SER A 217 -14.50 -26.25 7.60
N ALA A 218 -15.15 -27.21 6.93
CA ALA A 218 -14.86 -28.63 7.09
C ALA A 218 -13.50 -28.98 6.47
N ALA A 219 -13.22 -28.50 5.26
CA ALA A 219 -11.90 -28.66 4.63
C ALA A 219 -10.78 -28.05 5.48
N PHE A 220 -11.02 -26.85 6.03
CA PHE A 220 -10.07 -26.18 6.91
C PHE A 220 -9.77 -27.01 8.16
N ARG A 221 -10.81 -27.50 8.83
CA ARG A 221 -10.63 -28.35 10.02
C ARG A 221 -9.89 -29.64 9.72
N GLU A 222 -10.21 -30.31 8.62
CA GLU A 222 -9.55 -31.55 8.26
C GLU A 222 -8.07 -31.34 7.89
N ALA A 223 -7.74 -30.23 7.23
CA ALA A 223 -6.37 -29.91 6.88
C ALA A 223 -5.54 -29.43 8.09
N CYS A 224 -6.04 -28.41 8.78
CA CYS A 224 -5.32 -27.68 9.83
C CYS A 224 -5.50 -28.29 11.23
N GLY A 225 -6.50 -29.15 11.43
CA GLY A 225 -6.81 -29.75 12.74
C GLY A 225 -7.49 -28.80 13.73
N GLU A 226 -8.01 -27.67 13.26
CA GLU A 226 -8.61 -26.61 14.10
C GLU A 226 -9.91 -26.09 13.47
N GLU A 227 -10.90 -25.73 14.29
CA GLU A 227 -12.13 -25.11 13.81
C GLU A 227 -11.86 -23.70 13.26
N LEU A 228 -12.49 -23.36 12.14
CA LEU A 228 -12.25 -22.07 11.46
C LEU A 228 -12.56 -20.87 12.36
N SER A 229 -13.58 -20.95 13.21
CA SER A 229 -13.95 -19.88 14.14
C SER A 229 -12.92 -19.66 15.25
N ALA A 230 -12.25 -20.72 15.71
CA ALA A 230 -11.18 -20.62 16.69
C ALA A 230 -9.91 -20.03 16.05
N PHE A 231 -9.61 -20.48 14.83
CA PHE A 231 -8.53 -19.92 14.02
C PHE A 231 -8.74 -18.43 13.73
N GLU A 232 -9.95 -18.00 13.36
CA GLU A 232 -10.29 -16.61 13.10
C GLU A 232 -10.01 -15.72 14.32
N GLN A 233 -10.49 -16.11 15.50
CA GLN A 233 -10.21 -15.38 16.74
C GLN A 233 -8.71 -15.28 17.04
N ALA A 234 -7.97 -16.38 16.83
CA ALA A 234 -6.53 -16.40 17.03
C ALA A 234 -5.79 -15.51 16.02
N ALA A 235 -6.18 -15.55 14.75
CA ALA A 235 -5.59 -14.76 13.67
C ALA A 235 -5.80 -13.26 13.90
N LEU A 236 -7.04 -12.84 14.16
CA LEU A 236 -7.37 -11.44 14.42
C LEU A 236 -6.67 -10.94 15.70
N GLY A 237 -6.62 -11.75 16.75
CA GLY A 237 -5.89 -11.43 17.98
C GLY A 237 -4.38 -11.25 17.76
N GLU A 238 -3.76 -12.08 16.92
CA GLU A 238 -2.34 -11.96 16.58
C GLU A 238 -2.07 -10.70 15.74
N LEU A 239 -2.93 -10.37 14.77
CA LEU A 239 -2.81 -9.15 13.98
C LEU A 239 -2.93 -7.90 14.86
N ALA A 240 -3.90 -7.87 15.76
CA ALA A 240 -4.07 -6.79 16.72
C ALA A 240 -2.83 -6.64 17.63
N ARG A 241 -2.25 -7.75 18.11
CA ARG A 241 -1.05 -7.76 18.94
C ARG A 241 0.19 -7.27 18.19
N LYS A 242 0.41 -7.73 16.95
CA LYS A 242 1.51 -7.24 16.11
C LYS A 242 1.44 -5.73 15.91
N ARG A 243 0.25 -5.19 15.68
CA ARG A 243 0.03 -3.74 15.57
C ARG A 243 0.30 -3.01 16.89
N GLN A 244 -0.20 -3.52 18.02
CA GLN A 244 0.09 -2.95 19.34
C GLN A 244 1.59 -2.93 19.63
N ASN A 245 2.29 -4.03 19.35
CA ASN A 245 3.74 -4.11 19.49
C ASN A 245 4.45 -3.11 18.57
N ALA A 246 4.05 -3.00 17.31
CA ALA A 246 4.60 -2.02 16.38
C ALA A 246 4.40 -0.58 16.89
N LEU A 247 3.23 -0.26 17.44
CA LEU A 247 2.95 1.04 18.04
C LEU A 247 3.84 1.30 19.26
N ILE A 248 3.99 0.32 20.15
CA ILE A 248 4.86 0.42 21.33
C ILE A 248 6.32 0.66 20.91
N LEU A 249 6.81 -0.10 19.93
CA LEU A 249 8.17 0.08 19.41
C LEU A 249 8.34 1.45 18.74
N PHE A 250 7.36 1.92 17.97
CA PHE A 250 7.39 3.23 17.33
C PHE A 250 7.44 4.36 18.37
N LEU A 251 6.57 4.33 19.38
CA LEU A 251 6.56 5.31 20.48
C LEU A 251 7.88 5.29 21.25
N GLY A 252 8.37 4.08 21.57
CA GLY A 252 9.64 3.88 22.26
C GLY A 252 10.86 4.34 21.44
N ALA A 253 10.83 4.21 20.11
CA ALA A 253 11.91 4.69 19.24
C ALA A 253 11.92 6.22 19.08
N ASN A 254 10.75 6.86 19.17
CA ASN A 254 10.57 8.28 18.87
C ASN A 254 10.40 9.18 20.10
N TRP A 255 10.58 8.65 21.32
CA TRP A 255 10.32 9.40 22.55
C TRP A 255 11.12 10.70 22.67
N TRP A 256 12.38 10.71 22.21
CA TRP A 256 13.22 11.92 22.17
C TRP A 256 12.60 13.03 21.31
N TRP A 257 12.13 12.69 20.09
CA TRP A 257 11.48 13.64 19.18
C TRP A 257 10.17 14.18 19.74
N MET A 258 9.44 13.35 20.50
CA MET A 258 8.22 13.79 21.19
C MET A 258 8.56 14.82 22.28
N LEU A 259 9.60 14.58 23.08
CA LEU A 259 10.05 15.56 24.07
C LEU A 259 10.51 16.88 23.45
N PHE A 260 11.27 16.82 22.34
CA PHE A 260 11.65 18.03 21.61
C PHE A 260 10.44 18.77 21.04
N SER A 261 9.45 18.05 20.51
CA SER A 261 8.21 18.65 19.99
C SER A 261 7.42 19.34 21.10
N VAL A 262 7.28 18.71 22.27
CA VAL A 262 6.61 19.29 23.43
C VAL A 262 7.37 20.51 23.97
N ALA A 263 8.69 20.41 24.10
CA ALA A 263 9.53 21.51 24.54
C ALA A 263 9.49 22.69 23.55
N GLY A 264 9.50 22.42 22.24
CA GLY A 264 9.37 23.41 21.19
C GLY A 264 8.01 24.11 21.20
N LEU A 265 6.92 23.35 21.38
CA LEU A 265 5.58 23.91 21.53
C LEU A 265 5.47 24.79 22.79
N LEU A 266 6.07 24.34 23.90
CA LEU A 266 6.09 25.11 25.14
C LEU A 266 6.91 26.40 24.97
N ALA A 267 8.07 26.33 24.31
CA ALA A 267 8.88 27.50 23.97
C ALA A 267 8.13 28.47 23.06
N LEU A 268 7.38 27.97 22.06
CA LEU A 268 6.53 28.78 21.19
C LEU A 268 5.43 29.49 21.99
N ILE A 269 4.75 28.79 22.89
CA ILE A 269 3.71 29.37 23.76
C ILE A 269 4.30 30.45 24.66
N LEU A 270 5.46 30.19 25.27
CA LEU A 270 6.15 31.15 26.13
C LEU A 270 6.62 32.37 25.33
N TRP A 271 7.12 32.18 24.11
CA TRP A 271 7.50 33.26 23.20
C TRP A 271 6.30 34.11 22.80
N LEU A 272 5.17 33.50 22.43
CA LEU A 272 3.92 34.21 22.11
C LEU A 272 3.41 35.02 23.32
N LYS A 273 3.44 34.44 24.53
CA LYS A 273 3.09 35.17 25.76
C LYS A 273 4.03 36.33 26.03
N ARG A 274 5.34 36.14 25.85
CA ARG A 274 6.34 37.19 26.02
C ARG A 274 6.16 38.31 25.00
N ARG A 275 5.87 37.96 23.74
CA ARG A 275 5.62 38.91 22.66
C ARG A 275 4.40 39.77 22.94
N ARG A 276 3.29 39.16 23.39
CA ARG A 276 2.09 39.91 23.80
C ARG A 276 2.38 40.87 24.95
N ARG A 277 3.03 40.40 26.02
CA ARG A 277 3.42 41.27 27.15
C ARG A 277 4.34 42.42 26.75
N GLY A 278 5.25 42.19 25.79
CA GLY A 278 6.11 43.25 25.26
C GLY A 278 5.32 44.33 24.53
N GLN A 279 4.30 43.94 23.75
CA GLN A 279 3.40 44.87 23.09
C GLN A 279 2.56 45.67 24.10
N ASP A 280 1.99 45.02 25.12
CA ASP A 280 1.26 45.72 26.19
C ASP A 280 2.14 46.74 26.95
N THR A 281 3.44 46.46 27.05
CA THR A 281 4.40 47.37 27.72
C THR A 281 4.72 48.57 26.84
N LEU A 282 4.87 48.37 25.53
CA LEU A 282 5.07 49.44 24.54
C LEU A 282 3.84 50.35 24.44
N GLU A 283 2.63 49.80 24.39
CA GLU A 283 1.38 50.59 24.36
C GLU A 283 1.24 51.48 25.60
N ARG A 284 1.59 50.96 26.78
CA ARG A 284 1.62 51.78 28.01
C ARG A 284 2.67 52.88 27.95
N TRP A 285 3.83 52.63 27.35
CA TRP A 285 4.86 53.66 27.17
C TRP A 285 4.42 54.72 26.17
N GLU A 286 3.76 54.35 25.08
CA GLU A 286 3.16 55.29 24.12
C GLU A 286 2.02 56.12 24.74
N GLU A 287 1.18 55.51 25.59
CA GLU A 287 0.16 56.25 26.35
C GLU A 287 0.80 57.22 27.36
N GLN A 288 1.84 56.78 28.07
CA GLN A 288 2.60 57.65 28.98
C GLN A 288 3.30 58.78 28.24
N GLU A 289 3.82 58.54 27.04
CA GLU A 289 4.47 59.54 26.20
C GLU A 289 3.46 60.51 25.59
N LYS A 290 2.22 60.06 25.30
CA LYS A 290 1.08 60.95 24.98
C LYS A 290 0.65 61.81 26.17
N LEU A 291 0.74 61.28 27.39
CA LEU A 291 0.41 61.98 28.64
C LEU A 291 1.53 62.93 29.10
N TYR A 292 2.79 62.56 28.87
CA TYR A 292 4.01 63.28 29.23
C TYR A 292 5.01 63.23 28.08
N PRO A 293 4.85 64.11 27.07
CA PRO A 293 5.77 64.19 25.95
C PRO A 293 7.20 64.49 26.43
N SER A 294 8.15 63.71 25.93
CA SER A 294 9.58 63.79 26.27
C SER A 294 10.24 65.09 25.78
N ASP A 295 9.63 65.76 24.81
CA ASP A 295 9.94 67.14 24.41
C ASP A 295 8.78 68.07 24.80
N PRO A 296 8.95 68.98 25.76
CA PRO A 296 7.98 70.03 25.98
C PRO A 296 7.96 70.93 24.74
N GLN A 297 6.82 71.00 24.04
CA GLN A 297 6.58 72.00 22.98
C GLN A 297 6.78 73.47 23.43
N TRP A 298 7.04 73.71 24.71
CA TRP A 298 7.30 75.02 25.29
C TRP A 298 8.77 75.48 25.22
N SER A 299 9.68 74.65 24.70
CA SER A 299 11.14 74.93 24.70
C SER A 299 11.67 75.76 23.52
N TYR A 300 10.82 76.17 22.56
CA TYR A 300 11.27 76.93 21.38
C TYR A 300 10.29 78.07 21.02
N ALA A 301 9.88 78.87 22.00
CA ALA A 301 9.20 80.14 21.75
C ALA A 301 10.16 81.29 22.07
N ASP A 302 10.78 81.82 21.01
CA ASP A 302 11.29 83.17 20.81
C ASP A 302 12.17 83.80 21.90
N ASP A 303 13.45 83.45 21.91
CA ASP A 303 14.54 84.41 22.18
C ASP A 303 15.25 84.70 20.85
N ALA A 304 14.55 85.38 19.94
CA ALA A 304 15.15 85.89 18.70
C ALA A 304 15.49 87.38 18.86
N ASP A 305 16.79 87.60 19.08
CA ASP A 305 17.60 88.67 18.53
C ASP A 305 17.30 90.11 18.94
N SER A 306 18.00 90.51 20.01
CA SER A 306 18.59 91.85 20.11
C SER A 306 19.71 92.00 19.07
N GLU A 307 19.45 92.71 17.97
CA GLU A 307 20.53 93.27 17.16
C GLU A 307 20.30 94.76 16.88
N ASP A 308 21.38 95.49 17.15
CA ASP A 308 21.60 96.92 17.06
C ASP A 308 21.16 97.56 15.73
N ASP A 309 20.52 98.73 15.83
CA ASP A 309 20.46 99.70 14.74
C ASP A 309 20.65 101.13 15.31
N ASP A 310 21.89 101.62 15.32
CA ASP A 310 22.18 103.05 15.27
C ASP A 310 23.40 103.27 14.36
N PRO A 311 23.22 103.96 13.22
CA PRO A 311 24.04 105.14 13.06
C PRO A 311 23.28 106.34 12.48
N ALA A 312 23.40 107.44 13.23
CA ALA A 312 23.80 108.78 12.78
C ALA A 312 22.72 109.87 12.71
N GLY A 313 22.94 110.94 13.49
CA GLY A 313 22.24 112.22 13.32
C GLY A 313 22.77 113.37 14.18
N ARG A 314 23.78 114.09 13.68
CA ARG A 314 24.27 115.40 14.19
C ARG A 314 23.15 116.37 14.58
N ARG A 315 23.36 117.20 15.62
CA ARG A 315 23.64 118.67 15.50
C ARG A 315 23.63 119.41 16.85
N ARG A 316 24.69 120.21 17.01
CA ARG A 316 24.87 121.47 17.78
C ARG A 316 24.93 121.42 19.29
#